data_AF-A0AAD7K4N3-F1
#
_entry.id   AF-A0AAD7K4N3-F1
#
_cell.length_a   1.000
_cell.length_b   1.000
_cell.length_c   1.000
_cell.angle_alpha   90.00
_cell.angle_beta   90.00
_cell.angle_gamma   90.00
#
_symmetry.space_group_name_H-M   'P 1'
#
loop_
_entity.id
_entity.type
_entity.pdbx_description
1 polymer ?
#
loop_
_entity_poly.entity_id
_entity_poly.type
_entity_poly.pdbx_seq_one_letter_code
_entity_poly.pdbx_strand_id
1 'polypeptide(L)'
;MLVKDKSTFDSMFSLESYTQNTEDALMSNNSEGESDENPIRLQDKAEEFSALMWSLYSLPAEIAFSMTVQANDLQLIHLARIAHKYQFRSTESWALSALTTYHSNATVSPSVQNLVQITELSILCDCKALLNAAVAKWKRLLGEGRAVAVAIGVAERLNLRSLLGLAYYSMMLKGREAWDSDPHLNSRQRIRLLSGHYNLIKLCEDLPSSPPRLTHDHSCVRKGKCKNAFAAFWRLILMTKDGGLVGQVLKLQSADLLAKVMLAESIIRAFAEGNIPTLDLSESGEMHEKCLQIALHAAQDKVKEVQDNLVDWFSDVV
;
A
#
# COMPACT_ATOMS: atom_id res chain seq x y z
N MET A 1 15.57 31.54 17.87
CA MET A 1 15.53 30.08 17.68
C MET A 1 14.54 29.68 16.58
N LEU A 2 13.34 30.28 16.56
CA LEU A 2 12.35 30.13 15.47
C LEU A 2 12.85 30.62 14.10
N VAL A 3 13.79 31.56 14.08
CA VAL A 3 14.45 32.08 12.86
C VAL A 3 15.54 31.14 12.32
N LYS A 4 15.94 30.11 13.09
CA LYS A 4 16.89 29.12 12.58
C LYS A 4 16.23 28.34 11.43
N ASP A 5 17.05 27.94 10.46
CA ASP A 5 16.66 27.14 9.29
C ASP A 5 15.94 27.87 8.14
N LYS A 6 15.97 29.22 8.10
CA LYS A 6 15.23 30.03 7.10
C LYS A 6 13.74 29.64 7.05
N SER A 7 13.17 29.39 8.23
CA SER A 7 11.78 29.02 8.38
C SER A 7 10.87 30.17 7.94
N THR A 8 9.58 29.89 7.80
CA THR A 8 8.56 30.92 7.46
C THR A 8 8.57 32.08 8.48
N PHE A 9 8.97 31.81 9.72
CA PHE A 9 9.10 32.83 10.77
C PHE A 9 10.21 33.86 10.48
N ASP A 10 11.27 33.48 9.75
CA ASP A 10 12.32 34.42 9.32
C ASP A 10 11.72 35.55 8.45
N SER A 11 10.80 35.20 7.55
CA SER A 11 10.10 36.17 6.70
C SER A 11 9.07 37.02 7.46
N MET A 12 8.39 36.46 8.47
CA MET A 12 7.44 37.18 9.31
C MET A 12 8.11 38.28 10.14
N PHE A 13 9.28 38.00 10.73
CA PHE A 13 10.01 38.98 11.53
C PHE A 13 10.87 39.95 10.69
N SER A 14 11.05 39.70 9.39
CA SER A 14 11.84 40.58 8.50
C SER A 14 11.04 41.71 7.86
N LEU A 15 9.70 41.64 7.87
CA LEU A 15 8.81 42.57 7.16
C LEU A 15 8.69 43.98 7.78
N GLU A 16 9.23 44.22 8.98
CA GLU A 16 9.08 45.51 9.70
C GLU A 16 10.14 46.56 9.36
N SER A 17 11.16 46.23 8.54
CA SER A 17 12.31 47.11 8.33
C SER A 17 12.26 48.02 7.09
N TYR A 18 11.21 47.96 6.27
CA TYR A 18 11.16 48.68 4.97
C TYR A 18 10.01 49.68 4.77
N THR A 19 9.13 49.91 5.74
CA THR A 19 7.99 50.84 5.60
C THR A 19 8.02 51.98 6.62
N GLN A 20 9.17 52.65 6.74
CA GLN A 20 9.17 54.07 7.11
C GLN A 20 9.27 54.89 5.83
N ASN A 21 8.12 55.25 5.24
CA ASN A 21 7.90 56.44 4.39
C ASN A 21 6.60 56.26 3.59
N THR A 22 5.42 56.43 4.20
CA THR A 22 4.28 57.12 3.55
C THR A 22 3.12 57.35 4.52
N GLU A 23 2.53 58.53 4.43
CA GLU A 23 1.58 59.17 5.34
C GLU A 23 0.13 58.65 5.22
N ASP A 24 -0.15 57.37 5.47
CA ASP A 24 -1.54 56.82 5.43
C ASP A 24 -1.93 55.99 6.68
N ALA A 25 -1.69 56.56 7.86
CA ALA A 25 -1.90 55.92 9.17
C ALA A 25 -3.32 56.11 9.76
N LEU A 26 -4.39 55.76 9.04
CA LEU A 26 -5.76 55.85 9.58
C LEU A 26 -6.71 54.67 9.24
N MET A 27 -6.20 53.44 9.10
CA MET A 27 -7.03 52.23 9.18
C MET A 27 -6.26 51.06 9.82
N SER A 28 -6.37 50.90 11.14
CA SER A 28 -6.35 49.62 11.86
C SER A 28 -5.25 48.59 11.50
N ASN A 29 -3.97 48.96 11.57
CA ASN A 29 -2.90 47.97 11.75
C ASN A 29 -2.61 47.83 13.25
N ASN A 30 -3.47 47.11 13.97
CA ASN A 30 -3.05 46.51 15.24
C ASN A 30 -2.04 45.42 14.87
N SER A 31 -0.76 45.80 14.86
CA SER A 31 0.42 44.96 14.69
C SER A 31 0.31 43.71 15.59
N GLU A 32 -0.02 42.59 14.96
CA GLU A 32 -0.14 41.30 15.63
C GLU A 32 1.23 40.87 16.18
N GLY A 33 1.31 40.59 17.48
CA GLY A 33 2.53 40.12 18.14
C GLY A 33 3.35 41.16 18.90
N GLU A 34 2.88 42.39 19.07
CA GLU A 34 3.60 43.44 19.82
C GLU A 34 3.29 43.48 21.34
N SER A 35 2.20 42.88 21.80
CA SER A 35 1.86 42.81 23.24
C SER A 35 1.04 41.56 23.60
N ASP A 36 0.92 41.27 24.90
CA ASP A 36 0.10 40.17 25.42
C ASP A 36 -1.39 40.37 25.12
N GLU A 37 -1.84 41.62 24.98
CA GLU A 37 -3.21 41.99 24.58
C GLU A 37 -3.46 41.79 23.08
N ASN A 38 -2.40 41.72 22.25
CA ASN A 38 -2.49 41.44 20.82
C ASN A 38 -1.50 40.33 20.39
N PRO A 39 -1.68 39.09 20.88
CA PRO A 39 -0.74 38.00 20.63
C PRO A 39 -0.85 37.49 19.18
N ILE A 40 0.21 36.83 18.71
CA ILE A 40 0.20 36.12 17.43
C ILE A 40 -0.76 34.93 17.51
N ARG A 41 -1.83 34.94 16.71
CA ARG A 41 -2.87 33.91 16.69
C ARG A 41 -2.56 32.87 15.61
N LEU A 42 -2.04 31.73 16.05
CA LEU A 42 -1.84 30.59 15.16
C LEU A 42 -3.15 29.83 14.95
N GLN A 43 -3.47 29.52 13.70
CA GLN A 43 -4.64 28.69 13.33
C GLN A 43 -4.34 27.18 13.38
N ASP A 44 -3.18 26.79 13.92
CA ASP A 44 -2.73 25.41 13.99
C ASP A 44 -3.35 24.64 15.15
N LYS A 45 -3.31 23.31 15.03
CA LYS A 45 -3.72 22.44 16.13
C LYS A 45 -2.72 22.55 17.27
N ALA A 46 -3.24 22.56 18.49
CA ALA A 46 -2.44 22.68 19.70
C ALA A 46 -1.41 21.55 19.82
N GLU A 47 -1.78 20.33 19.42
CA GLU A 47 -0.91 19.15 19.49
C GLU A 47 0.26 19.26 18.50
N GLU A 48 0.00 19.79 17.30
CA GLU A 48 1.01 20.03 16.27
C GLU A 48 2.03 21.07 16.72
N PHE A 49 1.54 22.21 17.21
CA PHE A 49 2.42 23.25 17.71
C PHE A 49 3.18 22.82 18.98
N SER A 50 2.54 22.06 19.88
CA SER A 50 3.20 21.51 21.05
C SER A 50 4.32 20.53 20.66
N ALA A 51 4.16 19.74 19.59
CA ALA A 51 5.21 18.88 19.09
C ALA A 51 6.40 19.68 18.53
N LEU A 52 6.14 20.82 17.85
CA LEU A 52 7.18 21.74 17.43
C LEU A 52 7.94 22.31 18.62
N MET A 53 7.23 22.83 19.63
CA MET A 53 7.86 23.37 20.84
C MET A 53 8.68 22.31 21.56
N TRP A 54 8.16 21.09 21.68
CA TRP A 54 8.92 19.95 22.19
C TRP A 54 10.22 19.78 21.41
N SER A 55 10.21 19.75 20.07
CA SER A 55 11.45 19.58 19.29
C SER A 55 12.49 20.69 19.50
N LEU A 56 12.06 21.92 19.78
CA LEU A 56 12.94 23.07 19.96
C LEU A 56 13.54 23.16 21.36
N TYR A 57 12.80 22.72 22.37
CA TYR A 57 13.19 22.87 23.78
C TYR A 57 13.59 21.55 24.46
N SER A 58 13.42 20.41 23.79
CA SER A 58 13.82 19.11 24.34
C SER A 58 15.32 18.96 24.46
N LEU A 59 15.73 18.19 25.46
CA LEU A 59 17.12 17.79 25.65
C LEU A 59 17.54 16.77 24.58
N PRO A 60 18.83 16.73 24.17
CA PRO A 60 19.31 15.75 23.20
C PRO A 60 19.01 14.28 23.57
N ALA A 61 18.95 13.95 24.86
CA ALA A 61 18.59 12.62 25.33
C ALA A 61 17.12 12.25 25.07
N GLU A 62 16.21 13.22 25.17
CA GLU A 62 14.77 13.03 24.89
C GLU A 62 14.55 12.87 23.37
N ILE A 63 15.30 13.64 22.57
CA ILE A 63 15.34 13.50 21.12
C ILE A 63 15.90 12.11 20.73
N ALA A 64 16.98 11.67 21.37
CA ALA A 64 17.54 10.34 21.14
C ALA A 64 16.56 9.21 21.52
N PHE A 65 15.79 9.37 22.60
CA PHE A 65 14.75 8.41 22.99
C PHE A 65 13.65 8.30 21.93
N SER A 66 13.28 9.41 21.29
CA SER A 66 12.30 9.41 20.18
C SER A 66 12.79 8.74 18.89
N MET A 67 14.06 8.34 18.82
CA MET A 67 14.60 7.52 17.73
C MET A 67 14.54 6.02 18.02
N THR A 68 13.99 5.63 19.18
CA THR A 68 13.86 4.22 19.59
C THR A 68 12.50 3.63 19.19
N VAL A 69 12.37 2.31 19.35
CA VAL A 69 11.10 1.58 19.11
C VAL A 69 10.01 1.93 20.14
N GLN A 70 10.35 2.66 21.20
CA GLN A 70 9.41 3.19 22.20
C GLN A 70 8.96 4.62 21.89
N ALA A 71 9.34 5.17 20.73
CA ALA A 71 8.97 6.51 20.32
C ALA A 71 7.44 6.68 20.24
N ASN A 72 6.99 7.89 20.60
CA ASN A 72 5.63 8.33 20.40
C ASN A 72 5.45 8.70 18.92
N ASP A 73 4.93 7.75 18.12
CA ASP A 73 4.72 7.93 16.69
C ASP A 73 3.79 9.11 16.38
N LEU A 74 2.74 9.31 17.17
CA LEU A 74 1.80 10.42 17.02
C LEU A 74 2.48 11.79 17.18
N GLN A 75 3.36 11.92 18.17
CA GLN A 75 4.12 13.16 18.37
C GLN A 75 5.05 13.46 17.19
N LEU A 76 5.70 12.43 16.63
CA LEU A 76 6.55 12.58 15.44
C LEU A 76 5.74 12.91 14.17
N ILE A 77 4.53 12.36 14.02
CA ILE A 77 3.61 12.70 12.92
C ILE A 77 3.24 14.18 13.00
N HIS A 78 2.85 14.65 14.19
CA HIS A 78 2.50 16.04 14.44
C HIS A 78 3.68 16.98 14.15
N LEU A 79 4.88 16.60 14.61
CA LEU A 79 6.09 17.37 14.35
C LEU A 79 6.44 17.45 12.87
N ALA A 80 6.41 16.34 12.14
CA ALA A 80 6.72 16.34 10.71
C ALA A 80 5.74 17.24 9.93
N ARG A 81 4.45 17.19 10.27
CA ARG A 81 3.40 17.99 9.62
C ARG A 81 3.60 19.49 9.83
N ILE A 82 3.85 19.92 11.07
CA ILE A 82 4.03 21.32 11.40
C ILE A 82 5.39 21.85 10.93
N ALA A 83 6.44 21.02 10.97
CA ALA A 83 7.75 21.35 10.43
C ALA A 83 7.69 21.55 8.91
N HIS A 84 6.95 20.69 8.19
CA HIS A 84 6.68 20.86 6.77
C HIS A 84 5.94 22.18 6.49
N LYS A 85 4.85 22.46 7.24
CA LYS A 85 4.06 23.70 7.07
C LYS A 85 4.91 24.96 7.23
N TYR A 86 5.76 25.00 8.25
CA TYR A 86 6.60 26.17 8.55
C TYR A 86 7.98 26.14 7.90
N GLN A 87 8.28 25.11 7.11
CA GLN A 87 9.54 24.91 6.39
C GLN A 87 10.78 24.73 7.30
N PHE A 88 10.62 24.11 8.47
CA PHE A 88 11.76 23.66 9.29
C PHE A 88 12.37 22.38 8.69
N ARG A 89 13.12 22.53 7.59
CA ARG A 89 13.58 21.42 6.75
C ARG A 89 14.44 20.40 7.50
N SER A 90 15.33 20.84 8.39
CA SER A 90 16.16 19.90 9.17
C SER A 90 15.32 19.08 10.14
N THR A 91 14.38 19.73 10.83
CA THR A 91 13.44 19.09 11.76
C THR A 91 12.49 18.14 11.04
N GLU A 92 11.96 18.56 9.89
CA GLU A 92 11.12 17.71 9.02
C GLU A 92 11.88 16.46 8.58
N SER A 93 13.08 16.63 8.00
CA SER A 93 13.90 15.51 7.54
C SER A 93 14.24 14.55 8.68
N TRP A 94 14.55 15.08 9.86
CA TRP A 94 14.82 14.27 11.04
C TRP A 94 13.57 13.48 11.48
N ALA A 95 12.42 14.14 11.62
CA ALA A 95 11.17 13.51 12.03
C ALA A 95 10.71 12.41 11.05
N LEU A 96 10.82 12.67 9.74
CA LEU A 96 10.50 11.68 8.70
C LEU A 96 11.44 10.47 8.74
N SER A 97 12.74 10.69 9.00
CA SER A 97 13.71 9.60 9.15
C SER A 97 13.43 8.74 10.39
N ALA A 98 13.07 9.37 11.51
CA ALA A 98 12.68 8.67 12.73
C ALA A 98 11.41 7.83 12.52
N LEU A 99 10.37 8.42 11.92
CA LEU A 99 9.14 7.70 11.55
C LEU A 99 9.41 6.53 10.60
N THR A 100 10.24 6.74 9.58
CA THR A 100 10.59 5.69 8.62
C THR A 100 11.27 4.53 9.32
N THR A 101 12.22 4.81 10.22
CA THR A 101 12.93 3.78 11.00
C THR A 101 11.96 3.01 11.91
N TYR A 102 11.08 3.72 12.60
CA TYR A 102 10.08 3.16 13.49
C TYR A 102 9.09 2.24 12.75
N HIS A 103 8.53 2.68 11.63
CA HIS A 103 7.54 1.90 10.87
C HIS A 103 8.15 0.83 9.96
N SER A 104 9.43 0.94 9.61
CA SER A 104 10.16 -0.14 8.92
C SER A 104 10.35 -1.36 9.82
N ASN A 105 10.34 -1.18 11.14
CA ASN A 105 10.44 -2.30 12.08
C ASN A 105 9.17 -3.16 12.04
N ALA A 106 9.31 -4.46 11.83
CA ALA A 106 8.18 -5.38 11.70
C ALA A 106 7.36 -5.56 12.98
N THR A 107 7.97 -5.38 14.16
CA THR A 107 7.35 -5.69 15.47
C THR A 107 6.30 -4.68 15.91
N VAL A 108 6.39 -3.44 15.44
CA VAL A 108 5.46 -2.38 15.83
C VAL A 108 4.21 -2.42 14.95
N SER A 109 3.04 -2.59 15.56
CA SER A 109 1.76 -2.46 14.86
C SER A 109 1.14 -1.10 15.18
N PRO A 110 1.14 -0.13 14.24
CA PRO A 110 0.53 1.16 14.47
C PRO A 110 -0.99 1.01 14.61
N SER A 111 -1.61 1.94 15.35
CA SER A 111 -3.06 2.06 15.32
C SER A 111 -3.53 2.36 13.88
N VAL A 112 -4.75 1.95 13.53
CA VAL A 112 -5.30 2.21 12.19
C VAL A 112 -5.31 3.73 11.90
N GLN A 113 -5.66 4.54 12.90
CA GLN A 113 -5.69 6.00 12.79
C GLN A 113 -4.29 6.57 12.52
N ASN A 114 -3.26 6.12 13.25
CA ASN A 114 -1.90 6.57 13.03
C ASN A 114 -1.43 6.17 11.63
N LEU A 115 -1.76 4.95 11.19
CA LEU A 115 -1.41 4.48 9.85
C LEU A 115 -2.06 5.31 8.75
N VAL A 116 -3.32 5.75 8.92
CA VAL A 116 -3.95 6.73 8.01
C VAL A 116 -3.13 8.03 7.98
N GLN A 117 -2.84 8.60 9.15
CA GLN A 117 -2.12 9.88 9.24
C GLN A 117 -0.71 9.82 8.66
N ILE A 118 0.01 8.71 8.85
CA ILE A 118 1.35 8.49 8.28
C ILE A 118 1.27 8.37 6.77
N THR A 119 0.27 7.67 6.24
CA THR A 119 0.09 7.51 4.79
C THR A 119 -0.15 8.88 4.16
N GLU A 120 -1.02 9.70 4.74
CA GLU A 120 -1.25 11.09 4.28
C GLU A 120 0.00 11.95 4.38
N LEU A 121 0.69 11.91 5.53
CA LEU A 121 1.90 12.68 5.78
C LEU A 121 3.00 12.30 4.78
N SER A 122 3.17 11.02 4.49
CA SER A 122 4.18 10.54 3.55
C SER A 122 3.98 11.08 2.13
N ILE A 123 2.72 11.31 1.72
CA ILE A 123 2.40 11.92 0.43
C ILE A 123 2.58 13.43 0.50
N LEU A 124 2.13 14.07 1.60
CA LEU A 124 2.29 15.51 1.82
C LEU A 124 3.76 15.94 1.74
N CYS A 125 4.66 15.17 2.38
CA CYS A 125 6.10 15.43 2.40
C CYS A 125 6.87 14.78 1.23
N ASP A 126 6.20 14.14 0.26
CA ASP A 126 6.82 13.35 -0.84
C ASP A 126 7.89 12.33 -0.35
N CYS A 127 7.66 11.73 0.83
CA CYS A 127 8.58 10.78 1.44
C CYS A 127 8.24 9.33 1.03
N LYS A 128 8.79 8.89 -0.10
CA LYS A 128 8.55 7.54 -0.65
C LYS A 128 8.94 6.40 0.29
N ALA A 129 10.00 6.55 1.07
CA ALA A 129 10.46 5.53 2.01
C ALA A 129 9.40 5.28 3.11
N LEU A 130 8.87 6.36 3.69
CA LEU A 130 7.79 6.29 4.68
C LEU A 130 6.50 5.73 4.07
N LEU A 131 6.15 6.16 2.86
CA LEU A 131 4.98 5.65 2.14
C LEU A 131 5.10 4.12 1.91
N ASN A 132 6.25 3.63 1.48
CA ASN A 132 6.49 2.21 1.27
C ASN A 132 6.36 1.42 2.59
N ALA A 133 6.89 1.95 3.70
CA ALA A 133 6.74 1.34 5.02
C ALA A 133 5.26 1.30 5.45
N ALA A 134 4.51 2.40 5.26
CA ALA A 134 3.08 2.46 5.55
C ALA A 134 2.27 1.47 4.69
N VAL A 135 2.54 1.42 3.39
CA VAL A 135 1.89 0.46 2.47
C VAL A 135 2.20 -0.99 2.88
N ALA A 136 3.42 -1.31 3.30
CA ALA A 136 3.76 -2.64 3.79
C ALA A 136 2.94 -3.03 5.04
N LYS A 137 2.69 -2.07 5.96
CA LYS A 137 1.83 -2.28 7.13
C LYS A 137 0.37 -2.46 6.74
N TRP A 138 -0.14 -1.66 5.80
CA TRP A 138 -1.48 -1.86 5.24
C TRP A 138 -1.64 -3.25 4.63
N LYS A 139 -0.69 -3.70 3.81
CA LYS A 139 -0.72 -5.06 3.21
C LYS A 139 -0.81 -6.14 4.28
N ARG A 140 -0.11 -5.99 5.40
CA ARG A 140 -0.20 -6.91 6.55
C ARG A 140 -1.58 -6.90 7.19
N LEU A 141 -2.13 -5.72 7.50
CA LEU A 141 -3.47 -5.59 8.07
C LEU A 141 -4.56 -6.18 7.15
N LEU A 142 -4.42 -5.98 5.83
CA LEU A 142 -5.31 -6.56 4.83
C LEU A 142 -5.21 -8.09 4.79
N GLY A 143 -4.00 -8.65 4.96
CA GLY A 143 -3.79 -10.09 5.10
C GLY A 143 -4.42 -10.68 6.37
N GLU A 144 -4.50 -9.90 7.46
CA GLU A 144 -5.22 -10.26 8.69
C GLU A 144 -6.74 -10.03 8.58
N GLY A 145 -7.23 -9.48 7.46
CA GLY A 145 -8.64 -9.14 7.28
C GLY A 145 -9.12 -7.95 8.12
N ARG A 146 -8.21 -7.10 8.62
CA ARG A 146 -8.53 -5.95 9.49
C ARG A 146 -8.55 -4.64 8.70
N ALA A 147 -9.38 -3.69 9.16
CA ALA A 147 -9.44 -2.31 8.66
C ALA A 147 -9.58 -2.17 7.12
N VAL A 148 -10.19 -3.17 6.47
CA VAL A 148 -10.23 -3.26 5.00
C VAL A 148 -11.00 -2.11 4.36
N ALA A 149 -12.17 -1.75 4.89
CA ALA A 149 -12.95 -0.62 4.37
C ALA A 149 -12.23 0.73 4.55
N VAL A 150 -11.55 0.92 5.68
CA VAL A 150 -10.72 2.11 5.92
C VAL A 150 -9.56 2.17 4.91
N ALA A 151 -8.91 1.04 4.64
CA ALA A 151 -7.86 0.95 3.63
C ALA A 151 -8.36 1.33 2.23
N ILE A 152 -9.58 0.91 1.85
CA ILE A 152 -10.23 1.33 0.59
C ILE A 152 -10.38 2.86 0.58
N GLY A 153 -10.98 3.44 1.62
CA GLY A 153 -11.22 4.89 1.68
C GLY A 153 -9.93 5.72 1.62
N VAL A 154 -8.87 5.28 2.29
CA VAL A 154 -7.55 5.94 2.25
C VAL A 154 -6.91 5.77 0.87
N ALA A 155 -6.90 4.57 0.32
CA ALA A 155 -6.27 4.30 -0.96
C ALA A 155 -6.98 4.99 -2.12
N GLU A 156 -8.31 5.12 -2.09
CA GLU A 156 -9.06 5.92 -3.08
C GLU A 156 -8.74 7.40 -2.98
N ARG A 157 -8.81 7.97 -1.78
CA ARG A 157 -8.56 9.41 -1.56
C ARG A 157 -7.15 9.82 -1.93
N LEU A 158 -6.17 8.96 -1.67
CA LEU A 158 -4.76 9.19 -1.94
C LEU A 158 -4.30 8.61 -3.29
N ASN A 159 -5.21 8.03 -4.08
CA ASN A 159 -4.95 7.39 -5.36
C ASN A 159 -3.82 6.33 -5.34
N LEU A 160 -3.75 5.54 -4.28
CA LEU A 160 -2.75 4.47 -4.10
C LEU A 160 -3.20 3.18 -4.79
N ARG A 161 -3.04 3.13 -6.11
CA ARG A 161 -3.54 2.02 -6.97
C ARG A 161 -3.19 0.63 -6.44
N SER A 162 -1.92 0.34 -6.17
CA SER A 162 -1.51 -1.02 -5.71
C SER A 162 -2.18 -1.43 -4.38
N LEU A 163 -2.35 -0.49 -3.45
CA LEU A 163 -3.04 -0.73 -2.19
C LEU A 163 -4.55 -0.86 -2.39
N LEU A 164 -5.12 -0.03 -3.27
CA LEU A 164 -6.54 0.00 -3.56
C LEU A 164 -7.02 -1.35 -4.10
N GLY A 165 -6.28 -1.94 -5.04
CA GLY A 165 -6.63 -3.22 -5.66
C GLY A 165 -6.63 -4.34 -4.64
N LEU A 166 -5.60 -4.36 -3.78
CA LEU A 166 -5.51 -5.34 -2.70
C LEU A 166 -6.62 -5.15 -1.65
N ALA A 167 -6.98 -3.90 -1.32
CA ALA A 167 -8.02 -3.60 -0.35
C ALA A 167 -9.41 -4.04 -0.86
N TYR A 168 -9.72 -3.73 -2.12
CA TYR A 168 -10.95 -4.22 -2.78
C TYR A 168 -10.97 -5.74 -2.88
N TYR A 169 -9.84 -6.36 -3.23
CA TYR A 169 -9.71 -7.81 -3.30
C TYR A 169 -9.95 -8.47 -1.93
N SER A 170 -9.28 -7.97 -0.89
CA SER A 170 -9.44 -8.44 0.50
C SER A 170 -10.89 -8.27 0.97
N MET A 171 -11.54 -7.15 0.64
CA MET A 171 -12.95 -6.95 0.97
C MET A 171 -13.83 -7.94 0.23
N MET A 172 -13.60 -8.16 -1.07
CA MET A 172 -14.35 -9.10 -1.89
C MET A 172 -14.33 -10.52 -1.29
N LEU A 173 -13.17 -10.99 -0.83
CA LEU A 173 -13.05 -12.31 -0.18
C LEU A 173 -13.84 -12.44 1.13
N LYS A 174 -14.20 -11.33 1.80
CA LYS A 174 -15.09 -11.38 2.98
C LYS A 174 -16.54 -11.72 2.63
N GLY A 175 -16.94 -11.56 1.38
CA GLY A 175 -18.29 -11.85 0.90
C GLY A 175 -19.33 -10.77 1.21
N ARG A 176 -20.49 -10.90 0.54
CA ARG A 176 -21.52 -9.85 0.46
C ARG A 176 -22.05 -9.39 1.82
N GLU A 177 -22.27 -10.32 2.74
CA GLU A 177 -22.77 -10.01 4.10
C GLU A 177 -21.85 -9.04 4.84
N ALA A 178 -20.53 -9.15 4.65
CA ALA A 178 -19.56 -8.25 5.25
C ALA A 178 -19.58 -6.86 4.58
N TRP A 179 -19.83 -6.78 3.26
CA TRP A 179 -19.88 -5.51 2.54
C TRP A 179 -21.11 -4.67 2.92
N ASP A 180 -22.25 -5.34 3.08
CA ASP A 180 -23.53 -4.71 3.38
C ASP A 180 -23.56 -4.23 4.84
N SER A 181 -22.90 -4.95 5.75
CA SER A 181 -22.82 -4.60 7.18
C SER A 181 -21.73 -3.58 7.55
N ASP A 182 -20.70 -3.37 6.72
CA ASP A 182 -19.61 -2.43 7.04
C ASP A 182 -20.04 -0.96 6.84
N PRO A 183 -20.09 -0.13 7.90
CA PRO A 183 -20.54 1.25 7.80
C PRO A 183 -19.53 2.17 7.09
N HIS A 184 -18.27 1.76 6.94
CA HIS A 184 -17.24 2.57 6.28
C HIS A 184 -17.26 2.44 4.76
N LEU A 185 -18.03 1.49 4.22
CA LEU A 185 -18.24 1.38 2.78
C LEU A 185 -19.36 2.31 2.33
N ASN A 186 -19.09 3.10 1.29
CA ASN A 186 -20.11 3.90 0.62
C ASN A 186 -20.79 3.10 -0.52
N SER A 187 -21.92 3.59 -1.02
CA SER A 187 -22.69 2.90 -2.08
C SER A 187 -21.88 2.69 -3.37
N ARG A 188 -21.00 3.62 -3.73
CA ARG A 188 -20.14 3.48 -4.93
C ARG A 188 -19.13 2.34 -4.76
N GLN A 189 -18.48 2.25 -3.60
CA GLN A 189 -17.54 1.17 -3.28
C GLN A 189 -18.22 -0.20 -3.29
N ARG A 190 -19.48 -0.29 -2.81
CA ARG A 190 -20.29 -1.53 -2.89
C ARG A 190 -20.59 -1.93 -4.34
N ILE A 191 -20.93 -0.97 -5.21
CA ILE A 191 -21.16 -1.24 -6.64
C ILE A 191 -19.88 -1.75 -7.31
N ARG A 192 -18.72 -1.17 -6.99
CA ARG A 192 -17.40 -1.64 -7.47
C ARG A 192 -17.09 -3.05 -7.00
N LEU A 193 -17.39 -3.38 -5.75
CA LEU A 193 -17.22 -4.73 -5.21
C LEU A 193 -18.07 -5.76 -5.98
N LEU A 194 -19.33 -5.44 -6.27
CA LEU A 194 -20.22 -6.30 -7.06
C LEU A 194 -19.70 -6.50 -8.48
N SER A 195 -19.28 -5.41 -9.13
CA SER A 195 -18.72 -5.42 -10.49
C SER A 195 -17.44 -6.25 -10.54
N GLY A 196 -16.53 -6.01 -9.59
CA GLY A 196 -15.29 -6.77 -9.48
C GLY A 196 -15.49 -8.23 -9.14
N HIS A 197 -16.47 -8.56 -8.29
CA HIS A 197 -16.82 -9.96 -8.01
C HIS A 197 -17.26 -10.69 -9.28
N TYR A 198 -18.13 -10.09 -10.09
CA TYR A 198 -18.55 -10.66 -11.37
C TYR A 198 -17.37 -10.83 -12.34
N ASN A 199 -16.54 -9.79 -12.50
CA ASN A 199 -15.36 -9.83 -13.37
C ASN A 199 -14.37 -10.91 -12.95
N LEU A 200 -14.09 -11.05 -11.65
CA LEU A 200 -13.17 -12.03 -11.11
C LEU A 200 -13.69 -13.46 -11.25
N ILE A 201 -14.99 -13.70 -11.08
CA ILE A 201 -15.59 -15.01 -11.36
C ILE A 201 -15.35 -15.40 -12.81
N LYS A 202 -15.66 -14.50 -13.75
CA LYS A 202 -15.45 -14.77 -15.18
C LYS A 202 -13.98 -15.04 -15.51
N LEU A 203 -13.06 -14.23 -14.96
CA LEU A 203 -11.62 -14.46 -15.12
C LEU A 203 -11.17 -15.81 -14.54
N CYS A 204 -11.72 -16.21 -13.39
CA CYS A 204 -11.48 -17.50 -12.78
C CYS A 204 -12.01 -18.67 -13.63
N GLU A 205 -13.14 -18.52 -14.31
CA GLU A 205 -13.70 -19.52 -15.21
C GLU A 205 -12.87 -19.65 -16.50
N ASP A 206 -12.35 -18.54 -17.02
CA ASP A 206 -11.52 -18.50 -18.22
C ASP A 206 -10.08 -18.97 -17.96
N LEU A 207 -9.59 -18.84 -16.72
CA LEU A 207 -8.20 -19.10 -16.33
C LEU A 207 -7.64 -20.46 -16.80
N PRO A 208 -8.34 -21.60 -16.65
CA PRO A 208 -7.81 -22.90 -17.08
C PRO A 208 -7.65 -23.04 -18.60
N SER A 209 -8.36 -22.21 -19.38
CA SER A 209 -8.27 -22.18 -20.83
C SER A 209 -7.18 -21.23 -21.35
N SER A 210 -6.66 -20.35 -20.48
CA SER A 210 -5.70 -19.31 -20.81
C SER A 210 -4.36 -19.49 -20.05
N PRO A 211 -3.54 -20.50 -20.41
CA PRO A 211 -2.22 -20.67 -19.80
C PRO A 211 -1.28 -19.50 -20.14
N PRO A 212 -0.30 -19.19 -19.27
CA PRO A 212 0.76 -18.23 -19.56
C PRO A 212 1.48 -18.54 -20.88
N ARG A 213 2.00 -17.50 -21.54
CA ARG A 213 2.72 -17.68 -22.81
C ARG A 213 4.09 -18.30 -22.54
N LEU A 214 4.30 -19.52 -23.05
CA LEU A 214 5.59 -20.19 -22.97
C LEU A 214 6.53 -19.74 -24.10
N THR A 215 7.61 -19.06 -23.75
CA THR A 215 8.77 -18.87 -24.65
C THR A 215 9.69 -20.08 -24.51
N HIS A 216 10.01 -20.74 -25.62
CA HIS A 216 10.84 -21.94 -25.56
C HIS A 216 12.32 -21.60 -25.51
N ASP A 217 13.09 -22.42 -24.79
CA ASP A 217 14.55 -22.39 -24.90
C ASP A 217 14.98 -22.81 -26.32
N HIS A 218 16.13 -22.27 -26.76
CA HIS A 218 16.72 -22.57 -28.07
C HIS A 218 17.02 -24.06 -28.27
N SER A 219 17.29 -24.82 -27.19
CA SER A 219 17.53 -26.27 -27.25
C SER A 219 16.25 -27.12 -27.36
N CYS A 220 15.06 -26.52 -27.26
CA CYS A 220 13.80 -27.25 -27.33
C CYS A 220 13.45 -27.67 -28.77
N VAL A 221 13.63 -28.95 -29.08
CA VAL A 221 13.30 -29.54 -30.41
C VAL A 221 11.79 -29.69 -30.61
N ARG A 222 11.02 -29.91 -29.53
CA ARG A 222 9.58 -30.25 -29.58
C ARG A 222 8.70 -29.13 -29.04
N LYS A 223 8.85 -27.91 -29.55
CA LYS A 223 8.13 -26.71 -29.08
C LYS A 223 6.62 -26.92 -28.97
N GLY A 224 5.98 -27.47 -30.01
CA GLY A 224 4.54 -27.75 -30.00
C GLY A 224 4.09 -28.71 -28.90
N LYS A 225 4.86 -29.79 -28.64
CA LYS A 225 4.55 -30.74 -27.57
C LYS A 225 4.74 -30.11 -26.19
N CYS A 226 5.82 -29.35 -25.97
CA CYS A 226 6.04 -28.65 -24.71
C CYS A 226 4.94 -27.61 -24.41
N LYS A 227 4.48 -26.87 -25.42
CA LYS A 227 3.38 -25.92 -25.26
C LYS A 227 2.06 -26.63 -24.89
N ASN A 228 1.75 -27.73 -25.56
CA ASN A 228 0.54 -28.51 -25.28
C ASN A 228 0.61 -29.18 -23.90
N ALA A 229 1.77 -29.71 -23.53
CA ALA A 229 2.02 -30.28 -22.20
C ALA A 229 1.84 -29.24 -21.10
N PHE A 230 2.39 -28.03 -21.28
CA PHE A 230 2.20 -26.94 -20.33
C PHE A 230 0.73 -26.52 -20.22
N ALA A 231 0.03 -26.38 -21.35
CA ALA A 231 -1.39 -26.02 -21.36
C ALA A 231 -2.27 -27.10 -20.69
N ALA A 232 -1.98 -28.38 -20.92
CA ALA A 232 -2.67 -29.49 -20.27
C ALA A 232 -2.38 -29.52 -18.76
N PHE A 233 -1.13 -29.30 -18.36
CA PHE A 233 -0.73 -29.23 -16.96
C PHE A 233 -1.40 -28.06 -16.23
N TRP A 234 -1.38 -26.85 -16.82
CA TRP A 234 -2.06 -25.67 -16.31
C TRP A 234 -3.56 -25.92 -16.12
N ARG A 235 -4.20 -26.51 -17.13
CA ARG A 235 -5.61 -26.87 -17.09
C ARG A 235 -5.91 -27.89 -16.00
N LEU A 236 -5.07 -28.92 -15.85
CA LEU A 236 -5.23 -29.96 -14.84
C LEU A 236 -5.19 -29.38 -13.42
N ILE A 237 -4.27 -28.44 -13.16
CA ILE A 237 -4.15 -27.75 -11.87
C ILE A 237 -5.42 -26.94 -11.54
N LEU A 238 -6.07 -26.34 -12.55
CA LEU A 238 -7.14 -25.35 -12.36
C LEU A 238 -8.57 -25.84 -12.64
N MET A 239 -8.77 -26.90 -13.43
CA MET A 239 -10.10 -27.41 -13.83
C MET A 239 -10.70 -28.44 -12.87
N THR A 240 -10.08 -28.73 -11.73
CA THR A 240 -10.54 -29.81 -10.85
C THR A 240 -11.86 -29.42 -10.17
N LYS A 241 -12.97 -29.67 -10.88
CA LYS A 241 -14.32 -29.16 -10.60
C LYS A 241 -14.96 -29.65 -9.31
N ASP A 242 -14.43 -30.68 -8.66
CA ASP A 242 -15.00 -31.23 -7.43
C ASP A 242 -13.90 -31.76 -6.48
N GLY A 243 -12.95 -30.90 -6.11
CA GLY A 243 -12.00 -31.28 -5.06
C GLY A 243 -11.18 -32.53 -5.37
N GLY A 244 -10.45 -32.55 -6.48
CA GLY A 244 -9.30 -33.46 -6.58
C GLY A 244 -8.24 -33.11 -5.54
N LEU A 245 -7.02 -33.65 -5.67
CA LEU A 245 -5.86 -33.45 -4.77
C LEU A 245 -5.72 -32.03 -4.19
N VAL A 246 -6.14 -31.00 -4.94
CA VAL A 246 -6.08 -29.58 -4.59
C VAL A 246 -7.36 -29.03 -3.95
N GLY A 247 -8.57 -29.31 -4.47
CA GLY A 247 -9.81 -28.76 -3.90
C GLY A 247 -10.35 -29.55 -2.69
N GLN A 248 -9.85 -30.75 -2.43
CA GLN A 248 -9.99 -31.42 -1.13
C GLN A 248 -9.07 -30.81 -0.05
N VAL A 249 -7.95 -30.20 -0.45
CA VAL A 249 -6.93 -29.66 0.48
C VAL A 249 -7.13 -28.16 0.73
N LEU A 250 -7.63 -27.39 -0.23
CA LEU A 250 -7.89 -25.95 -0.08
C LEU A 250 -9.31 -25.60 -0.54
N LYS A 251 -10.16 -25.20 0.41
CA LYS A 251 -11.46 -24.55 0.13
C LYS A 251 -11.22 -23.12 -0.40
N LEU A 252 -10.71 -22.99 -1.61
CA LEU A 252 -10.57 -21.69 -2.27
C LEU A 252 -11.93 -21.18 -2.71
N GLN A 253 -12.21 -19.90 -2.47
CA GLN A 253 -13.42 -19.28 -2.99
C GLN A 253 -13.40 -19.23 -4.52
N SER A 254 -14.56 -19.32 -5.16
CA SER A 254 -14.68 -19.32 -6.62
C SER A 254 -14.07 -18.07 -7.28
N ALA A 255 -14.18 -16.91 -6.60
CA ALA A 255 -13.66 -15.63 -7.05
C ALA A 255 -12.19 -15.34 -6.64
N ASP A 256 -11.51 -16.28 -5.94
CA ASP A 256 -10.14 -16.09 -5.45
C ASP A 256 -9.10 -16.34 -6.57
N LEU A 257 -9.04 -15.42 -7.53
CA LEU A 257 -8.15 -15.49 -8.69
C LEU A 257 -6.68 -15.55 -8.28
N LEU A 258 -6.28 -14.71 -7.31
CA LEU A 258 -4.90 -14.61 -6.88
C LEU A 258 -4.43 -15.91 -6.23
N ALA A 259 -5.22 -16.50 -5.32
CA ALA A 259 -4.85 -17.77 -4.71
C ALA A 259 -4.77 -18.91 -5.73
N LYS A 260 -5.66 -18.95 -6.73
CA LYS A 260 -5.61 -19.95 -7.80
C LYS A 260 -4.32 -19.86 -8.63
N VAL A 261 -3.90 -18.65 -8.99
CA VAL A 261 -2.67 -18.44 -9.78
C VAL A 261 -1.42 -18.68 -8.94
N MET A 262 -1.39 -18.25 -7.66
CA MET A 262 -0.29 -18.53 -6.73
C MET A 262 -0.13 -20.04 -6.46
N LEU A 263 -1.25 -20.75 -6.31
CA LEU A 263 -1.26 -22.20 -6.17
C LEU A 263 -0.71 -22.90 -7.42
N ALA A 264 -1.12 -22.45 -8.61
CA ALA A 264 -0.57 -22.99 -9.85
C ALA A 264 0.94 -22.76 -9.96
N GLU A 265 1.42 -21.57 -9.63
CA GLU A 265 2.85 -21.27 -9.55
C GLU A 265 3.58 -22.17 -8.55
N SER A 266 3.01 -22.39 -7.36
CA SER A 266 3.59 -23.24 -6.32
C SER A 266 3.68 -24.72 -6.75
N ILE A 267 2.65 -25.23 -7.44
CA ILE A 267 2.65 -26.61 -7.96
C ILE A 267 3.66 -26.76 -9.11
N ILE A 268 3.72 -25.78 -10.02
CA ILE A 268 4.72 -25.78 -11.11
C ILE A 268 6.14 -25.74 -10.53
N ARG A 269 6.37 -24.93 -9.49
CA ARG A 269 7.66 -24.85 -8.78
C ARG A 269 8.04 -26.20 -8.17
N ALA A 270 7.13 -26.80 -7.40
CA ALA A 270 7.37 -28.08 -6.76
C ALA A 270 7.61 -29.21 -7.78
N PHE A 271 6.95 -29.16 -8.95
CA PHE A 271 7.21 -30.07 -10.06
C PHE A 271 8.58 -29.83 -10.70
N ALA A 272 8.99 -28.56 -10.90
CA ALA A 272 10.29 -28.19 -11.44
C ALA A 272 11.47 -28.55 -10.53
N GLU A 273 11.24 -28.61 -9.21
CA GLU A 273 12.22 -29.01 -8.20
C GLU A 273 12.25 -30.53 -7.94
N GLY A 274 11.34 -31.31 -8.54
CA GLY A 274 11.27 -32.76 -8.34
C GLY A 274 10.63 -33.19 -7.01
N ASN A 275 9.93 -32.28 -6.33
CA ASN A 275 9.33 -32.50 -5.01
C ASN A 275 7.96 -33.21 -5.05
N ILE A 276 7.39 -33.41 -6.23
CA ILE A 276 6.10 -34.10 -6.42
C ILE A 276 6.35 -35.37 -7.26
N PRO A 277 5.91 -36.57 -6.80
CA PRO A 277 5.95 -37.78 -7.62
C PRO A 277 5.17 -37.52 -8.89
N THR A 278 5.76 -37.83 -10.04
CA THR A 278 5.21 -37.62 -11.38
C THR A 278 3.68 -37.71 -11.36
N LEU A 279 2.99 -36.55 -11.38
CA LEU A 279 1.61 -36.52 -11.85
C LEU A 279 1.65 -37.23 -13.19
N ASP A 280 0.74 -38.18 -13.39
CA ASP A 280 0.70 -39.03 -14.58
C ASP A 280 0.34 -38.16 -15.81
N LEU A 281 1.33 -37.40 -16.27
CA LEU A 281 1.30 -36.53 -17.45
C LEU A 281 1.60 -37.34 -18.71
N SER A 282 1.54 -38.68 -18.62
CA SER A 282 1.81 -39.63 -19.68
C SER A 282 0.96 -39.38 -20.93
N GLU A 283 -0.25 -38.83 -20.78
CA GLU A 283 -1.11 -38.42 -21.92
C GLU A 283 -0.70 -37.07 -22.56
N SER A 284 -0.01 -36.19 -21.83
CA SER A 284 0.31 -34.81 -22.26
C SER A 284 1.75 -34.65 -22.78
N GLY A 285 2.62 -35.62 -22.49
CA GLY A 285 4.02 -35.66 -22.90
C GLY A 285 4.96 -34.89 -21.98
N GLU A 286 6.19 -35.36 -21.86
CA GLU A 286 7.22 -34.72 -21.03
C GLU A 286 7.60 -33.33 -21.57
N MET A 287 7.53 -32.32 -20.70
CA MET A 287 8.10 -31.01 -20.98
C MET A 287 9.62 -31.09 -20.92
N HIS A 288 10.28 -30.43 -21.86
CA HIS A 288 11.73 -30.24 -21.81
C HIS A 288 12.12 -29.48 -20.52
N GLU A 289 13.12 -29.96 -19.78
CA GLU A 289 13.52 -29.43 -18.47
C GLU A 289 13.73 -27.90 -18.46
N LYS A 290 14.46 -27.36 -19.44
CA LYS A 290 14.64 -25.90 -19.54
C LYS A 290 13.35 -25.14 -19.87
N CYS A 291 12.42 -25.76 -20.61
CA CYS A 291 11.11 -25.17 -20.87
C CYS A 291 10.22 -25.20 -19.62
N LEU A 292 10.41 -26.18 -18.73
CA LEU A 292 9.72 -26.19 -17.44
C LEU A 292 10.18 -25.04 -16.54
N GLN A 293 11.48 -24.74 -16.52
CA GLN A 293 11.99 -23.56 -15.82
C GLN A 293 11.43 -22.26 -16.41
N ILE A 294 11.33 -22.14 -17.74
CA ILE A 294 10.71 -20.96 -18.36
C ILE A 294 9.21 -20.90 -18.07
N ALA A 295 8.52 -22.04 -17.99
CA ALA A 295 7.11 -22.10 -17.60
C ALA A 295 6.89 -21.63 -16.16
N LEU A 296 7.80 -21.95 -15.24
CA LEU A 296 7.79 -21.42 -13.87
C LEU A 296 7.91 -19.89 -13.86
N HIS A 297 8.85 -19.32 -14.63
CA HIS A 297 8.97 -17.87 -14.77
C HIS A 297 7.69 -17.26 -15.36
N ALA A 298 7.10 -17.88 -16.38
CA ALA A 298 5.85 -17.41 -16.97
C ALA A 298 4.67 -17.45 -15.97
N ALA A 299 4.63 -18.44 -15.07
CA ALA A 299 3.64 -18.49 -13.99
C ALA A 299 3.88 -17.40 -12.94
N GLN A 300 5.14 -17.15 -12.55
CA GLN A 300 5.50 -16.05 -11.65
C GLN A 300 5.15 -14.67 -12.23
N ASP A 301 5.40 -14.47 -13.51
CA ASP A 301 5.02 -13.25 -14.21
C ASP A 301 3.50 -13.10 -14.26
N LYS A 302 2.76 -14.21 -14.43
CA LYS A 302 1.30 -14.18 -14.33
C LYS A 302 0.79 -13.81 -12.94
N VAL A 303 1.44 -14.28 -11.86
CA VAL A 303 1.12 -13.85 -10.49
C VAL A 303 1.30 -12.33 -10.34
N LYS A 304 2.43 -11.79 -10.80
CA LYS A 304 2.70 -10.34 -10.74
C LYS A 304 1.70 -9.54 -11.58
N GLU A 305 1.44 -9.97 -12.81
CA GLU A 305 0.43 -9.37 -13.69
C GLU A 305 -0.94 -9.30 -13.00
N VAL A 306 -1.33 -10.38 -12.31
CA VAL A 306 -2.60 -10.42 -11.57
C VAL A 306 -2.59 -9.43 -10.41
N GLN A 307 -1.51 -9.37 -9.61
CA GLN A 307 -1.38 -8.47 -8.48
C GLN A 307 -1.41 -6.98 -8.89
N ASP A 308 -0.72 -6.64 -9.97
CA ASP A 308 -0.57 -5.25 -10.43
C ASP A 308 -1.86 -4.72 -11.08
N ASN A 309 -2.67 -5.61 -11.66
CA ASN A 309 -3.93 -5.27 -12.33
C ASN A 309 -5.18 -5.47 -11.48
N LEU A 310 -5.04 -5.80 -10.19
CA LEU A 310 -6.18 -6.02 -9.29
C LEU A 310 -7.20 -4.87 -9.35
N VAL A 311 -6.74 -3.62 -9.35
CA VAL A 311 -7.61 -2.43 -9.39
C VAL A 311 -8.50 -2.39 -10.64
N ASP A 312 -7.95 -2.76 -11.80
CA ASP A 312 -8.66 -2.58 -13.06
C ASP A 312 -9.91 -3.45 -13.14
N TRP A 313 -9.92 -4.57 -12.42
CA TRP A 313 -11.07 -5.46 -12.34
C TRP A 313 -12.20 -4.93 -11.46
N PHE A 314 -11.91 -3.98 -10.57
CA PHE A 314 -12.90 -3.27 -9.74
C PHE A 314 -13.32 -1.91 -10.34
N SER A 315 -13.12 -1.73 -11.65
CA SER A 315 -13.58 -0.53 -12.35
C SER A 315 -15.11 -0.45 -12.43
N ASP A 316 -15.65 0.77 -12.46
CA ASP A 316 -17.08 1.02 -12.63
C ASP A 316 -17.50 0.47 -14.00
N VAL A 317 -18.54 -0.37 -14.07
CA VAL A 317 -19.13 -0.78 -15.35
C VAL A 317 -19.80 0.45 -15.96
N VAL A 318 -19.28 0.90 -17.10
CA VAL A 318 -19.85 2.00 -17.90
C VAL A 318 -21.10 1.53 -18.62
#